data_AF-A0A918QYQ4-F1
#
_entry.id   AF-A0A918QYQ4-F1
#
_cell.length_a   1.000
_cell.length_b   1.000
_cell.length_c   1.000
_cell.angle_alpha   90.00
_cell.angle_beta   90.00
_cell.angle_gamma   90.00
#
_symmetry.space_group_name_H-M   'P 1'
#
loop_
_entity.id
_entity.type
_entity.pdbx_description
1 polymer ?
#
loop_
_entity_poly.entity_id
_entity_poly.type
_entity_poly.pdbx_seq_one_letter_code
_entity_poly.pdbx_strand_id
1 'polypeptide(L)'
;MDEKGDTIYGTVRNIISKRSALYEKINDGDKIKFRTHKLKHYKTLRFNGDIYYYDAPMTQDGIYEKETFRKIPDDSIAKTLGNFVNVKKRLPDFIITNSNDTIFGQIKNPALGKLYLDNELNEKFKIDKDIIKSYRYNNEIYVFKKKRKAKIFDDKEAYMKLVLDGNVKLYEYQNDFVYYENDLNTTRQVRDTKIYFYIEKGKEIILIGEYLYKKKLAQLFSENKNLVAKILNNEYTIDNIYLIVKYFNESK
;
A
#
# COMPACT_ATOMS: atom_id res chain seq x y z
N MET A 1 5.06 -18.04 8.36
CA MET A 1 5.26 -19.27 9.13
C MET A 1 3.91 -19.81 9.52
N ASP A 2 3.66 -21.08 9.26
CA ASP A 2 2.40 -21.73 9.64
C ASP A 2 2.37 -22.05 11.16
N GLU A 3 1.32 -22.71 11.63
CA GLU A 3 1.20 -23.11 13.04
C GLU A 3 2.25 -24.13 13.49
N LYS A 4 2.79 -24.93 12.57
CA LYS A 4 3.80 -25.97 12.81
C LYS A 4 5.24 -25.44 12.80
N GLY A 5 5.44 -24.21 12.35
CA GLY A 5 6.76 -23.59 12.23
C GLY A 5 7.32 -23.63 10.80
N ASP A 6 6.56 -24.18 9.84
CA ASP A 6 7.00 -24.29 8.46
C ASP A 6 6.90 -22.94 7.75
N THR A 7 7.88 -22.67 6.88
CA THR A 7 7.90 -21.47 6.05
C THR A 7 7.55 -21.81 4.62
N ILE A 8 6.45 -21.25 4.14
CA ILE A 8 5.99 -21.41 2.75
C ILE A 8 6.23 -20.09 2.01
N TYR A 9 6.83 -20.19 0.83
CA TYR A 9 7.14 -19.05 -0.02
C TYR A 9 6.13 -18.93 -1.16
N GLY A 10 5.70 -17.71 -1.45
CA GLY A 10 4.72 -17.45 -2.50
C GLY A 10 4.33 -15.99 -2.58
N THR A 11 3.34 -15.70 -3.41
CA THR A 11 2.77 -14.35 -3.56
C THR A 11 1.42 -14.27 -2.86
N VAL A 12 1.17 -13.20 -2.10
CA VAL A 12 -0.16 -12.97 -1.51
C VAL A 12 -1.07 -12.34 -2.57
N ARG A 13 -2.30 -12.83 -2.72
CA ARG A 13 -3.29 -12.27 -3.66
C ARG A 13 -4.61 -12.02 -2.96
N ASN A 14 -5.45 -11.19 -3.58
CA ASN A 14 -6.76 -10.78 -3.06
C ASN A 14 -6.70 -10.06 -1.71
N ILE A 15 -5.65 -9.25 -1.51
CA ILE A 15 -5.25 -8.62 -0.25
C ILE A 15 -6.37 -7.79 0.39
N ILE A 16 -7.22 -7.17 -0.42
CA ILE A 16 -8.31 -6.30 0.03
C ILE A 16 -9.54 -7.11 0.50
N SER A 17 -9.56 -8.42 0.25
CA SER A 17 -10.69 -9.29 0.58
C SER A 17 -10.41 -10.18 1.79
N LYS A 18 -11.49 -10.61 2.47
CA LYS A 18 -11.46 -11.73 3.46
C LYS A 18 -10.96 -13.06 2.85
N ARG A 19 -10.73 -13.12 1.53
CA ARG A 19 -10.22 -14.29 0.78
C ARG A 19 -8.74 -14.15 0.42
N SER A 20 -8.00 -13.28 1.10
CA SER A 20 -6.54 -13.17 0.98
C SER A 20 -5.89 -14.55 1.14
N ALA A 21 -5.03 -14.93 0.19
CA ALA A 21 -4.38 -16.24 0.17
C ALA A 21 -2.95 -16.14 -0.37
N LEU A 22 -2.10 -17.05 0.09
CA LEU A 22 -0.74 -17.23 -0.42
C LEU A 22 -0.77 -18.22 -1.58
N TYR A 23 -0.15 -17.84 -2.69
CA TYR A 23 -0.02 -18.67 -3.89
C TYR A 23 1.43 -19.12 -4.01
N GLU A 24 1.67 -20.38 -3.66
CA GLU A 24 2.95 -21.07 -3.80
C GLU A 24 3.06 -21.60 -5.23
N LYS A 25 4.15 -21.28 -5.92
CA LYS A 25 4.40 -21.81 -7.27
C LYS A 25 4.74 -23.30 -7.16
N ILE A 26 4.03 -24.14 -7.90
CA ILE A 26 4.40 -25.54 -8.13
C ILE A 26 4.80 -25.67 -9.59
N ASN A 27 5.97 -26.25 -9.86
CA ASN A 27 6.37 -26.58 -11.21
C ASN A 27 5.75 -27.94 -11.60
N ASP A 28 4.90 -27.96 -12.63
CA ASP A 28 4.25 -29.17 -13.13
C ASP A 28 4.46 -29.27 -14.64
N GLY A 29 5.67 -29.68 -15.02
CA GLY A 29 6.12 -29.74 -16.41
C GLY A 29 6.08 -28.36 -17.10
N ASP A 30 5.38 -28.29 -18.23
CA ASP A 30 5.31 -27.09 -19.09
C ASP A 30 4.33 -26.02 -18.59
N LYS A 31 3.52 -26.31 -17.57
CA LYS A 31 2.50 -25.38 -17.06
C LYS A 31 2.83 -24.92 -15.65
N ILE A 32 2.82 -23.60 -15.46
CA ILE A 32 2.94 -23.00 -14.14
C ILE A 32 1.61 -23.17 -13.39
N LYS A 33 1.66 -23.90 -12.28
CA LYS A 33 0.53 -24.09 -11.36
C LYS A 33 0.82 -23.43 -10.02
N PHE A 34 -0.24 -23.18 -9.25
CA PHE A 34 -0.13 -22.59 -7.92
C PHE A 34 -0.90 -23.42 -6.90
N ARG A 35 -0.28 -23.70 -5.76
CA ARG A 35 -0.98 -24.15 -4.55
C ARG A 35 -1.48 -22.92 -3.79
N THR A 36 -2.75 -22.92 -3.45
CA THR A 36 -3.36 -21.84 -2.67
C THR A 36 -3.41 -22.22 -1.20
N HIS A 37 -2.88 -21.34 -0.35
CA HIS A 37 -2.88 -21.49 1.10
C HIS A 37 -3.72 -20.39 1.73
N LYS A 38 -4.72 -20.78 2.53
CA LYS A 38 -5.52 -19.82 3.30
C LYS A 38 -4.68 -19.28 4.45
N LEU A 39 -4.69 -17.96 4.65
CA LEU A 39 -3.83 -17.32 5.65
C LEU A 39 -4.30 -17.50 7.10
N LYS A 40 -5.52 -17.98 7.34
CA LYS A 40 -6.10 -18.12 8.69
C LYS A 40 -5.33 -19.04 9.67
N HIS A 41 -4.41 -19.88 9.17
CA HIS A 41 -3.61 -20.82 9.95
C HIS A 41 -2.12 -20.43 10.03
N TYR A 42 -1.82 -19.16 9.77
CA TYR A 42 -0.46 -18.66 9.78
C TYR A 42 -0.26 -17.74 10.98
N LYS A 43 0.83 -17.96 11.72
CA LYS A 43 1.22 -17.11 12.87
C LYS A 43 1.84 -15.81 12.42
N THR A 44 2.62 -15.86 11.34
CA THR A 44 3.36 -14.72 10.80
C THR A 44 3.31 -14.70 9.29
N LEU A 45 3.28 -13.48 8.74
CA LEU A 45 3.30 -13.22 7.31
C LEU A 45 4.33 -12.14 7.01
N ARG A 46 5.26 -12.41 6.09
CA ARG A 46 6.11 -11.37 5.50
C ARG A 46 5.45 -10.86 4.23
N PHE A 47 5.14 -9.58 4.17
CA PHE A 47 4.47 -8.94 3.04
C PHE A 47 5.08 -7.56 2.78
N ASN A 48 5.46 -7.29 1.52
CA ASN A 48 6.10 -6.05 1.08
C ASN A 48 7.30 -5.58 1.95
N GLY A 49 8.09 -6.54 2.44
CA GLY A 49 9.25 -6.27 3.31
C GLY A 49 8.93 -6.21 4.80
N ASP A 50 7.66 -6.10 5.17
CA ASP A 50 7.20 -6.00 6.56
C ASP A 50 6.79 -7.37 7.11
N ILE A 51 7.00 -7.58 8.41
CA ILE A 51 6.59 -8.79 9.13
C ILE A 51 5.34 -8.47 9.94
N TYR A 52 4.25 -9.16 9.62
CA TYR A 52 2.99 -9.06 10.34
C TYR A 52 2.77 -10.30 11.19
N TYR A 53 2.11 -10.10 12.32
CA TYR A 53 1.76 -11.15 13.27
C TYR A 53 0.24 -11.32 13.27
N TYR A 54 -0.22 -12.56 13.30
CA TYR A 54 -1.64 -12.85 13.38
C TYR A 54 -2.21 -12.33 14.70
N ASP A 55 -3.31 -11.61 14.59
CA ASP A 55 -4.07 -11.02 15.69
C ASP A 55 -5.54 -11.37 15.43
N ALA A 56 -5.99 -12.48 16.02
CA ALA A 56 -7.35 -12.96 15.82
C ALA A 56 -8.34 -11.95 16.44
N PRO A 57 -9.46 -11.61 15.78
CA PRO A 57 -10.57 -11.03 16.51
C PRO A 57 -10.99 -12.04 17.58
N MET A 58 -10.96 -11.64 18.87
CA MET A 58 -11.53 -12.46 19.93
C MET A 58 -13.00 -12.68 19.59
N THR A 59 -13.39 -13.92 19.35
CA THR A 59 -14.76 -14.28 19.03
C THR A 59 -15.67 -13.85 20.18
N GLN A 60 -16.66 -13.01 19.87
CA GLN A 60 -17.83 -12.80 20.71
C GLN A 60 -18.56 -14.13 20.82
N ASP A 61 -18.34 -14.88 21.91
CA ASP A 61 -19.43 -15.70 22.44
C ASP A 61 -20.40 -14.68 23.04
N GLY A 62 -21.60 -14.54 22.48
CA GLY A 62 -22.55 -13.42 22.66
C GLY A 62 -23.06 -13.16 24.09
N ILE A 63 -22.31 -13.57 25.11
CA ILE A 63 -22.57 -13.46 26.54
C ILE A 63 -21.60 -12.47 27.21
N TYR A 64 -20.38 -12.28 26.68
CA TYR A 64 -19.38 -11.39 27.28
C TYR A 64 -18.83 -10.39 26.26
N GLU A 65 -19.22 -9.12 26.40
CA GLU A 65 -18.59 -8.00 25.72
C GLU A 65 -17.20 -7.76 26.32
N LYS A 66 -16.16 -8.30 25.68
CA LYS A 66 -14.79 -7.81 25.86
C LYS A 66 -14.14 -7.63 24.49
N GLU A 67 -14.51 -6.55 23.81
CA GLU A 67 -13.70 -6.02 22.72
C GLU A 67 -12.44 -5.38 23.31
N THR A 68 -11.47 -6.18 23.75
CA THR A 68 -10.13 -5.65 23.98
C THR A 68 -9.42 -5.59 22.64
N PHE A 69 -9.65 -4.50 21.89
CA PHE A 69 -8.76 -4.14 20.78
C PHE A 69 -7.33 -4.15 21.31
N ARG A 70 -6.39 -4.71 20.53
CA ARG A 70 -4.97 -4.65 20.87
C ARG A 70 -4.58 -3.19 21.09
N LYS A 71 -4.18 -2.86 22.32
CA LYS A 71 -3.68 -1.52 22.63
C LYS A 71 -2.37 -1.31 21.88
N ILE A 72 -2.37 -0.39 20.92
CA ILE A 72 -1.16 0.06 20.24
C ILE A 72 -0.48 1.06 21.17
N PRO A 73 0.82 0.90 21.48
CA PRO A 73 1.54 1.90 22.27
C PRO A 73 1.48 3.28 21.60
N ASP A 74 1.39 4.35 22.39
CA ASP A 74 1.23 5.72 21.88
C ASP A 74 2.41 6.15 20.98
N ASP A 75 3.60 5.62 21.25
CA ASP A 75 4.83 5.84 20.47
C ASP A 75 4.96 4.93 19.25
N SER A 76 3.88 4.26 18.86
CA SER A 76 3.87 3.24 17.82
C SER A 76 2.76 3.47 16.80
N ILE A 77 2.91 2.81 15.64
CA ILE A 77 1.97 2.82 14.53
C ILE A 77 1.69 1.38 14.14
N ALA A 78 0.41 1.09 13.90
CA ALA A 78 -0.03 -0.21 13.43
C ALA A 78 -0.45 -0.15 11.96
N LYS A 79 -0.03 -1.16 11.19
CA LYS A 79 -0.54 -1.47 9.85
C LYS A 79 -1.26 -2.81 9.92
N THR A 80 -2.39 -2.93 9.23
CA THR A 80 -3.18 -4.16 9.20
C THR A 80 -3.25 -4.75 7.80
N LEU A 81 -3.37 -6.08 7.75
CA LEU A 81 -3.55 -6.87 6.54
C LEU A 81 -4.52 -8.00 6.85
N GLY A 82 -5.83 -7.72 6.77
CA GLY A 82 -6.84 -8.60 7.38
C GLY A 82 -6.59 -8.75 8.88
N ASN A 83 -6.48 -9.98 9.37
CA ASN A 83 -6.19 -10.31 10.78
C ASN A 83 -4.69 -10.28 11.11
N PHE A 84 -3.85 -9.69 10.26
CA PHE A 84 -2.41 -9.59 10.51
C PHE A 84 -2.04 -8.16 10.85
N VAL A 85 -1.27 -7.94 11.91
CA VAL A 85 -0.89 -6.62 12.40
C VAL A 85 0.64 -6.49 12.42
N ASN A 86 1.15 -5.40 11.86
CA ASN A 86 2.54 -4.98 12.01
C ASN A 86 2.55 -3.72 12.89
N VAL A 87 3.24 -3.77 14.03
CA VAL A 87 3.42 -2.62 14.92
C VAL A 87 4.87 -2.19 14.86
N LYS A 88 5.10 -0.89 14.62
CA LYS A 88 6.43 -0.28 14.54
C LYS A 88 6.48 0.98 15.38
N LYS A 89 7.68 1.32 15.88
CA LYS A 89 7.92 2.62 16.51
C LYS A 89 7.63 3.75 15.53
N ARG A 90 6.98 4.80 16.02
CA ARG A 90 6.74 6.04 15.30
C ARG A 90 8.07 6.75 15.10
N LEU A 91 8.36 7.08 13.85
CA LEU A 91 9.49 7.92 13.45
C LEU A 91 9.07 9.39 13.53
N PRO A 92 10.02 10.32 13.72
CA PRO A 92 9.74 11.75 13.61
C PRO A 92 9.12 12.08 12.26
N ASP A 93 8.04 12.87 12.29
CA ASP A 93 7.45 13.45 11.09
C ASP A 93 8.34 14.60 10.59
N PHE A 94 8.28 14.86 9.30
CA PHE A 94 8.98 15.99 8.68
C PHE A 94 8.28 16.45 7.42
N ILE A 95 8.61 17.67 7.00
CA ILE A 95 8.35 18.19 5.66
C ILE A 95 9.68 18.48 4.97
N ILE A 96 9.71 18.35 3.64
CA ILE A 96 10.79 18.82 2.79
C ILE A 96 10.21 19.91 1.89
N THR A 97 10.79 21.10 1.93
CA THR A 97 10.36 22.25 1.12
C THR A 97 10.82 22.12 -0.33
N ASN A 98 10.29 22.98 -1.21
CA ASN A 98 10.75 23.09 -2.60
C ASN A 98 12.20 23.61 -2.71
N SER A 99 12.72 24.30 -1.67
CA SER A 99 14.15 24.64 -1.51
C SER A 99 15.01 23.47 -1.01
N ASN A 100 14.42 22.31 -0.70
CA ASN A 100 15.04 21.12 -0.10
C ASN A 100 15.47 21.28 1.37
N ASP A 101 14.88 22.21 2.10
CA ASP A 101 15.02 22.28 3.55
C ASP A 101 14.17 21.19 4.21
N THR A 102 14.71 20.53 5.23
CA THR A 102 13.96 19.55 6.02
C THR A 102 13.57 20.17 7.36
N ILE A 103 12.27 20.16 7.67
CA ILE A 103 11.73 20.69 8.92
C ILE A 103 11.05 19.53 9.65
N PHE A 104 11.53 19.24 10.85
CA PHE A 104 10.96 18.23 11.75
C PHE A 104 9.87 18.84 12.63
N GLY A 105 8.92 18.01 13.04
CA GLY A 105 7.83 18.43 13.90
C GLY A 105 6.76 17.36 14.01
N GLN A 106 5.55 17.77 14.40
CA GLN A 106 4.38 16.90 14.47
C GLN A 106 3.40 17.27 13.35
N ILE A 107 3.08 16.31 12.48
CA ILE A 107 2.03 16.53 11.49
C ILE A 107 0.66 16.29 12.14
N LYS A 108 -0.23 17.25 11.93
CA LYS A 108 -1.62 17.21 12.39
C LYS A 108 -2.55 17.18 11.19
N ASN A 109 -3.53 16.27 11.24
CA ASN A 109 -4.60 16.17 10.26
C ASN A 109 -5.90 16.72 10.86
N PRO A 110 -6.23 18.01 10.65
CA PRO A 110 -7.44 18.58 11.21
C PRO A 110 -8.69 18.00 10.54
N ALA A 111 -9.81 17.94 11.27
CA ALA A 111 -11.10 17.50 10.71
C ALA A 111 -11.55 18.37 9.51
N LEU A 112 -11.16 19.64 9.50
CA LEU A 112 -11.38 20.59 8.42
C LEU A 112 -10.06 21.28 8.05
N GLY A 113 -9.76 21.33 6.76
CA GLY A 113 -8.56 21.99 6.22
C GLY A 113 -7.47 21.03 5.77
N LYS A 114 -6.28 21.58 5.47
CA LYS A 114 -5.12 20.82 5.02
C LYS A 114 -4.31 20.28 6.20
N LEU A 115 -3.58 19.19 5.99
CA LEU A 115 -2.53 18.78 6.91
C LEU A 115 -1.52 19.90 7.10
N TYR A 116 -0.93 19.96 8.29
CA TYR A 116 0.12 20.91 8.61
C TYR A 116 1.11 20.28 9.60
N LEU A 117 2.34 20.80 9.60
CA LEU A 117 3.37 20.46 10.57
C LEU A 117 3.51 21.61 11.58
N ASP A 118 3.52 21.29 12.87
CA ASP A 118 3.97 22.19 13.92
C ASP A 118 5.39 21.78 14.33
N ASN A 119 6.35 22.71 14.24
CA ASN A 119 7.73 22.45 14.68
C ASN A 119 7.91 22.72 16.18
N GLU A 120 9.11 22.47 16.70
CA GLU A 120 9.44 22.69 18.12
C GLU A 120 9.35 24.17 18.55
N LEU A 121 9.41 25.10 17.61
CA LEU A 121 9.24 26.54 17.84
C LEU A 121 7.77 26.98 17.78
N ASN A 122 6.82 26.05 17.64
CA ASN A 122 5.39 26.30 17.41
C ASN A 122 5.08 27.05 16.10
N GLU A 123 5.99 27.01 15.13
CA GLU A 123 5.74 27.51 13.78
C GLU A 123 4.94 26.48 12.99
N LYS A 124 3.92 26.97 12.28
CA LYS A 124 2.95 26.14 11.55
C LYS A 124 3.19 26.19 10.05
N PHE A 125 3.46 25.02 9.46
CA PHE A 125 3.68 24.84 8.04
C PHE A 125 2.53 24.06 7.41
N LYS A 126 1.65 24.73 6.66
CA LYS A 126 0.61 24.05 5.88
C LYS A 126 1.26 23.21 4.79
N ILE A 127 0.83 21.96 4.65
CA ILE A 127 1.29 21.07 3.58
C ILE A 127 0.58 21.48 2.30
N ASP A 128 1.27 22.27 1.49
CA ASP A 128 0.82 22.80 0.21
C ASP A 128 1.86 22.49 -0.87
N LYS A 129 1.42 22.18 -2.08
CA LYS A 129 2.29 21.83 -3.22
C LYS A 129 3.24 22.97 -3.61
N ASP A 130 2.84 24.22 -3.35
CA ASP A 130 3.62 25.39 -3.76
C ASP A 130 4.87 25.58 -2.89
N ILE A 131 4.87 25.00 -1.69
CA ILE A 131 5.94 25.16 -0.69
C ILE A 131 6.59 23.83 -0.34
N ILE A 132 5.81 22.75 -0.28
CA ILE A 132 6.23 21.44 0.20
C ILE A 132 6.36 20.46 -0.98
N LYS A 133 7.51 19.78 -1.03
CA LYS A 133 7.85 18.77 -2.03
C LYS A 133 7.45 17.37 -1.57
N SER A 134 7.67 17.08 -0.31
CA SER A 134 7.34 15.78 0.30
C SER A 134 7.23 15.90 1.81
N TYR A 135 6.60 14.93 2.45
CA TYR A 135 6.52 14.86 3.91
C TYR A 135 6.49 13.41 4.38
N ARG A 136 6.88 13.16 5.63
CA ARG A 136 6.65 11.89 6.31
C ARG A 136 5.55 12.08 7.33
N TYR A 137 4.51 11.27 7.22
CA TYR A 137 3.41 11.23 8.18
C TYR A 137 3.10 9.77 8.51
N ASN A 138 3.03 9.44 9.80
CA ASN A 138 2.73 8.08 10.26
C ASN A 138 3.66 6.99 9.66
N ASN A 139 4.97 7.27 9.63
CA ASN A 139 6.01 6.42 9.02
C ASN A 139 5.91 6.24 7.50
N GLU A 140 4.96 6.89 6.83
CA GLU A 140 4.82 6.85 5.38
C GLU A 140 5.34 8.14 4.76
N ILE A 141 6.06 8.02 3.66
CA ILE A 141 6.57 9.18 2.92
C ILE A 141 5.60 9.49 1.79
N TYR A 142 5.21 10.75 1.67
CA TYR A 142 4.34 11.25 0.62
C TYR A 142 5.12 12.26 -0.22
N VAL A 143 5.08 12.12 -1.54
CA VAL A 143 5.79 12.97 -2.48
C VAL A 143 4.81 13.63 -3.43
N PHE A 144 4.92 14.94 -3.59
CA PHE A 144 4.11 15.68 -4.55
C PHE A 144 4.53 15.32 -5.98
N LYS A 145 3.54 14.97 -6.82
CA LYS A 145 3.77 14.64 -8.23
C LYS A 145 2.65 15.17 -9.12
N LYS A 146 3.04 15.53 -10.35
CA LYS A 146 2.11 15.64 -11.50
C LYS A 146 1.85 14.24 -12.05
N LYS A 147 0.61 13.77 -12.00
CA LYS A 147 0.20 12.41 -12.37
C LYS A 147 -0.86 12.40 -13.47
N ARG A 148 -0.93 11.29 -14.20
CA ARG A 148 -2.11 10.98 -15.02
C ARG A 148 -3.31 10.79 -14.09
N LYS A 149 -4.45 11.39 -14.43
CA LYS A 149 -5.69 11.19 -13.69
C LYS A 149 -6.06 9.70 -13.65
N ALA A 150 -6.40 9.20 -12.47
CA ALA A 150 -6.94 7.86 -12.26
C ALA A 150 -8.40 7.75 -12.74
N LYS A 151 -9.17 8.84 -12.61
CA LYS A 151 -10.57 8.98 -13.02
C LYS A 151 -10.82 10.34 -13.69
N ILE A 152 -11.97 10.52 -14.33
CA ILE A 152 -12.33 11.77 -15.05
C ILE A 152 -12.23 13.01 -14.14
N PHE A 153 -12.75 12.91 -12.92
CA PHE A 153 -12.80 13.99 -11.93
C PHE A 153 -11.64 13.97 -10.91
N ASP A 154 -10.58 13.22 -11.20
CA ASP A 154 -9.38 13.19 -10.36
C ASP A 154 -8.45 14.37 -10.68
N ASP A 155 -7.67 14.82 -9.71
CA ASP A 155 -6.67 15.88 -9.88
C ASP A 155 -5.44 15.34 -10.62
N LYS A 156 -4.82 16.19 -11.44
CA LYS A 156 -3.54 15.87 -12.10
C LYS A 156 -2.33 16.02 -11.17
N GLU A 157 -2.56 16.45 -9.94
CA GLU A 157 -1.52 16.77 -8.98
C GLU A 157 -1.92 16.21 -7.62
N ALA A 158 -1.04 15.47 -6.97
CA ALA A 158 -1.30 14.95 -5.64
C ALA A 158 -0.01 14.61 -4.91
N TYR A 159 -0.10 14.56 -3.58
CA TYR A 159 0.84 13.84 -2.76
C TYR A 159 0.52 12.35 -2.83
N MET A 160 1.47 11.56 -3.34
CA MET A 160 1.34 10.10 -3.42
C MET A 160 2.29 9.44 -2.43
N LYS A 161 1.83 8.37 -1.78
CA LYS A 161 2.65 7.58 -0.87
C LYS A 161 3.76 6.89 -1.66
N LEU A 162 5.01 7.10 -1.29
CA LEU A 162 6.16 6.38 -1.83
C LEU A 162 6.24 5.01 -1.17
N VAL A 163 5.94 3.96 -1.94
CA VAL A 163 5.92 2.57 -1.48
C VAL A 163 7.30 1.93 -1.60
N LEU A 164 8.00 2.23 -2.69
CA LEU A 164 9.33 1.71 -2.94
C LEU A 164 10.17 2.77 -3.66
N ASP A 165 11.37 3.01 -3.13
CA ASP A 165 12.36 3.89 -3.74
C ASP A 165 13.49 3.07 -4.39
N GLY A 166 14.03 3.60 -5.48
CA GLY A 166 15.07 2.95 -6.28
C GLY A 166 15.19 3.56 -7.66
N ASN A 167 15.86 2.86 -8.58
CA ASN A 167 15.98 3.27 -9.98
C ASN A 167 14.60 3.45 -10.64
N VAL A 168 13.64 2.63 -10.23
CA VAL A 168 12.22 2.78 -10.50
C VAL A 168 11.49 2.94 -9.18
N LYS A 169 10.64 3.97 -9.08
CA LYS A 169 9.87 4.25 -7.86
C LYS A 169 8.44 3.77 -8.01
N LEU A 170 7.87 3.24 -6.93
CA LEU A 170 6.48 2.84 -6.85
C LEU A 170 5.73 3.79 -5.91
N TYR A 171 4.62 4.31 -6.40
CA TYR A 171 3.74 5.19 -5.65
C TYR A 171 2.34 4.59 -5.52
N GLU A 172 1.72 4.85 -4.39
CA GLU A 172 0.34 4.55 -4.07
C GLU A 172 -0.46 5.84 -3.96
N TYR A 173 -1.60 5.90 -4.62
CA TYR A 173 -2.51 7.02 -4.60
C TYR A 173 -3.90 6.54 -4.18
N GLN A 174 -4.32 6.96 -3.00
CA GLN A 174 -5.67 6.72 -2.49
C GLN A 174 -6.61 7.78 -3.07
N ASN A 175 -7.70 7.33 -3.68
CA ASN A 175 -8.76 8.21 -4.15
C ASN A 175 -10.06 7.79 -3.46
N ASP A 176 -10.52 8.66 -2.55
CA ASP A 176 -11.82 8.51 -1.90
C ASP A 176 -12.89 9.08 -2.82
N PHE A 177 -13.96 8.34 -3.04
CA PHE A 177 -15.12 8.83 -3.75
C PHE A 177 -16.39 8.42 -3.03
N VAL A 178 -17.40 9.24 -3.22
CA VAL A 178 -18.69 9.07 -2.59
C VAL A 178 -19.71 8.86 -3.69
N TYR A 179 -20.47 7.77 -3.62
CA TYR A 179 -21.58 7.50 -4.51
C TYR A 179 -22.83 7.16 -3.70
N TYR A 180 -23.98 7.24 -4.35
CA TYR A 180 -25.25 6.90 -3.74
C TYR A 180 -25.67 5.53 -4.25
N GLU A 181 -25.82 4.59 -3.33
CA GLU A 181 -26.41 3.29 -3.59
C GLU A 181 -27.91 3.39 -3.32
N ASN A 182 -28.71 3.16 -4.36
CA ASN A 182 -30.16 3.14 -4.24
C ASN A 182 -30.59 1.67 -4.16
N ASP A 183 -31.20 1.29 -3.04
CA ASP A 183 -32.00 0.08 -2.96
C ASP A 183 -33.49 0.47 -2.94
N LEU A 184 -34.40 -0.49 -3.15
CA LEU A 184 -35.85 -0.28 -3.33
C LEU A 184 -36.50 0.60 -2.25
N ASN A 185 -35.91 0.68 -1.05
CA ASN A 185 -36.45 1.43 0.09
C ASN A 185 -35.52 2.51 0.66
N THR A 186 -34.27 2.63 0.19
CA THR A 186 -33.30 3.57 0.78
C THR A 186 -32.24 4.04 -0.21
N THR A 187 -31.91 5.33 -0.17
CA THR A 187 -30.68 5.87 -0.77
C THR A 187 -29.61 5.99 0.31
N ARG A 188 -28.55 5.18 0.21
CA ARG A 188 -27.41 5.22 1.11
C ARG A 188 -26.22 5.87 0.44
N GLN A 189 -25.61 6.84 1.12
CA GLN A 189 -24.31 7.36 0.71
C GLN A 189 -23.23 6.35 1.10
N VAL A 190 -22.50 5.84 0.10
CA VAL A 190 -21.39 4.92 0.28
C VAL A 190 -20.10 5.65 -0.06
N ARG A 191 -19.18 5.70 0.90
CA ARG A 191 -17.80 6.12 0.64
C ARG A 191 -17.00 4.88 0.31
N ASP A 192 -16.39 4.89 -0.86
CA ASP A 192 -15.46 3.85 -1.29
C ASP A 192 -14.08 4.47 -1.54
N THR A 193 -13.06 3.67 -1.30
CA THR A 193 -11.67 4.07 -1.32
C THR A 193 -10.95 3.15 -2.28
N LYS A 194 -10.51 3.69 -3.42
CA LYS A 194 -9.74 2.94 -4.39
C LYS A 194 -8.28 3.34 -4.37
N ILE A 195 -7.43 2.33 -4.32
CA ILE A 195 -5.98 2.47 -4.39
C ILE A 195 -5.52 2.34 -5.84
N TYR A 196 -4.75 3.31 -6.31
CA TYR A 196 -4.09 3.28 -7.61
C TYR A 196 -2.59 3.24 -7.46
N PHE A 197 -1.92 2.54 -8.37
CA PHE A 197 -0.46 2.48 -8.39
C PHE A 197 0.11 3.26 -9.56
N TYR A 198 1.18 4.00 -9.27
CA TYR A 198 1.95 4.72 -10.27
C TYR A 198 3.41 4.26 -10.21
N ILE A 199 4.00 4.01 -11.37
CA ILE A 199 5.42 3.69 -11.49
C ILE A 199 6.13 4.89 -12.10
N GLU A 200 7.16 5.40 -11.44
CA GLU A 200 8.06 6.40 -11.98
C GLU A 200 9.34 5.73 -12.49
N LYS A 201 9.62 5.92 -13.79
CA LYS A 201 10.83 5.41 -14.44
C LYS A 201 11.41 6.52 -15.31
N GLY A 202 12.59 7.02 -14.96
CA GLY A 202 13.17 8.21 -15.59
C GLY A 202 12.30 9.44 -15.31
N LYS A 203 11.81 10.11 -16.37
CA LYS A 203 10.96 11.30 -16.25
C LYS A 203 9.46 10.99 -16.35
N GLU A 204 9.08 9.73 -16.57
CA GLU A 204 7.70 9.35 -16.78
C GLU A 204 7.05 8.79 -15.52
N ILE A 205 5.80 9.19 -15.28
CA ILE A 205 4.96 8.68 -14.21
C ILE A 205 3.75 7.97 -14.83
N ILE A 206 3.70 6.67 -14.63
CA ILE A 206 2.83 5.77 -15.37
C ILE A 206 1.80 5.16 -14.43
N LEU A 207 0.52 5.50 -14.64
CA LEU A 207 -0.60 4.85 -13.94
C LEU A 207 -0.72 3.38 -14.36
N ILE A 208 -0.70 2.45 -13.41
CA ILE A 208 -0.99 1.03 -13.66
C ILE A 208 -2.46 0.77 -13.32
N GLY A 209 -3.31 0.75 -14.34
CA GLY A 209 -4.72 0.41 -14.20
C GLY A 209 -4.94 -1.10 -14.16
N GLU A 210 -6.12 -1.53 -13.75
CA GLU A 210 -6.51 -2.95 -13.68
C GLU A 210 -6.65 -3.60 -15.07
N TYR A 211 -7.02 -2.83 -16.09
CA TYR A 211 -7.14 -3.33 -17.47
C TYR A 211 -5.79 -3.32 -18.19
N LEU A 212 -5.47 -4.42 -18.87
CA LEU A 212 -4.21 -4.62 -19.62
C LEU A 212 -2.92 -4.37 -18.82
N TYR A 213 -2.98 -4.46 -17.49
CA TYR A 213 -1.83 -4.21 -16.62
C TYR A 213 -0.61 -5.06 -17.02
N LYS A 214 -0.83 -6.33 -17.38
CA LYS A 214 0.25 -7.25 -17.80
C LYS A 214 1.02 -6.72 -19.00
N LYS A 215 0.30 -6.33 -20.07
CA LYS A 215 0.92 -5.80 -21.30
C LYS A 215 1.72 -4.54 -20.98
N LYS A 216 1.13 -3.66 -20.15
CA LYS A 216 1.75 -2.41 -19.77
C LYS A 216 3.02 -2.60 -18.93
N LEU A 217 2.98 -3.49 -17.93
CA LEU A 217 4.14 -3.82 -17.10
C LEU A 217 5.22 -4.56 -17.90
N ALA A 218 4.83 -5.49 -18.78
CA ALA A 218 5.77 -6.19 -19.66
C ALA A 218 6.50 -5.23 -20.61
N GLN A 219 5.80 -4.24 -21.18
CA GLN A 219 6.41 -3.19 -21.99
C GLN A 219 7.34 -2.30 -21.14
N LEU A 220 6.86 -1.87 -19.98
CA LEU A 220 7.60 -1.00 -19.07
C LEU A 220 8.91 -1.62 -18.58
N PHE A 221 8.95 -2.93 -18.40
CA PHE A 221 10.13 -3.67 -17.93
C PHE A 221 10.73 -4.58 -19.01
N SER A 222 10.55 -4.23 -20.28
CA SER A 222 10.97 -5.04 -21.42
C SER A 222 12.47 -5.35 -21.45
N GLU A 223 13.31 -4.53 -20.80
CA GLU A 223 14.74 -4.79 -20.67
C GLU A 223 15.07 -5.96 -19.72
N ASN A 224 14.15 -6.38 -18.85
CA ASN A 224 14.34 -7.50 -17.93
C ASN A 224 13.44 -8.68 -18.34
N LYS A 225 13.95 -9.50 -19.27
CA LYS A 225 13.21 -10.65 -19.84
C LYS A 225 12.70 -11.63 -18.77
N ASN A 226 13.46 -11.85 -17.71
CA ASN A 226 13.07 -12.73 -16.60
C ASN A 226 11.84 -12.18 -15.85
N LEU A 227 11.84 -10.88 -15.55
CA LEU A 227 10.69 -10.22 -14.94
C LEU A 227 9.46 -10.25 -15.86
N VAL A 228 9.66 -9.98 -17.15
CA VAL A 228 8.58 -10.04 -18.15
C VAL A 228 7.94 -11.42 -18.17
N ALA A 229 8.75 -12.49 -18.21
CA ALA A 229 8.24 -13.86 -18.16
C ALA A 229 7.41 -14.11 -16.89
N LYS A 230 7.87 -13.65 -15.72
CA LYS A 230 7.13 -13.78 -14.45
C LYS A 230 5.77 -13.06 -14.48
N ILE A 231 5.71 -11.88 -15.09
CA ILE A 231 4.46 -11.11 -15.25
C ILE A 231 3.50 -11.83 -16.20
N LEU A 232 3.99 -12.25 -17.37
CA LEU A 232 3.16 -12.90 -18.40
C LEU A 232 2.62 -14.25 -17.90
N ASN A 233 3.41 -14.97 -17.11
CA ASN A 233 3.05 -16.26 -16.53
C ASN A 233 2.18 -16.18 -15.26
N ASN A 234 1.72 -15.00 -14.86
CA ASN A 234 0.99 -14.77 -13.60
C ASN A 234 1.77 -15.17 -12.33
N GLU A 235 3.10 -15.27 -12.37
CA GLU A 235 3.86 -15.38 -11.11
C GLU A 235 3.73 -14.07 -10.33
N TYR A 236 3.79 -12.95 -11.03
CA TYR A 236 3.45 -11.64 -10.48
C TYR A 236 2.19 -11.06 -11.11
N THR A 237 1.29 -10.58 -10.24
CA THR A 237 0.03 -9.92 -10.60
C THR A 237 0.03 -8.48 -10.09
N ILE A 238 -1.00 -7.71 -10.42
CA ILE A 238 -1.16 -6.32 -9.92
C ILE A 238 -1.20 -6.26 -8.39
N ASP A 239 -1.77 -7.27 -7.71
CA ASP A 239 -1.77 -7.41 -6.24
C ASP A 239 -0.34 -7.43 -5.65
N ASN A 240 0.64 -7.83 -6.44
CA ASN A 240 2.04 -7.98 -6.06
C ASN A 240 2.94 -6.98 -6.77
N ILE A 241 2.42 -5.82 -7.15
CA ILE A 241 3.17 -4.79 -7.89
C ILE A 241 4.43 -4.34 -7.14
N TYR A 242 4.42 -4.35 -5.81
CA TYR A 242 5.62 -4.14 -5.00
C TYR A 242 6.74 -5.11 -5.37
N LEU A 243 6.45 -6.42 -5.49
CA LEU A 243 7.43 -7.44 -5.85
C LEU A 243 7.94 -7.25 -7.28
N ILE A 244 7.08 -6.79 -8.20
CA ILE A 244 7.48 -6.49 -9.58
C ILE A 244 8.55 -5.40 -9.63
N VAL A 245 8.27 -4.25 -8.99
CA VAL A 245 9.19 -3.11 -8.99
C VAL A 245 10.45 -3.43 -8.18
N LYS A 246 10.30 -4.13 -7.05
CA LYS A 246 11.42 -4.59 -6.23
C LYS A 246 12.36 -5.50 -7.02
N TYR A 247 11.82 -6.52 -7.68
CA TYR A 247 12.61 -7.43 -8.52
C TYR A 247 13.39 -6.66 -9.58
N PHE A 248 12.75 -5.69 -10.24
CA PHE A 248 13.43 -4.87 -11.25
C PHE A 248 14.60 -4.06 -10.66
N ASN A 249 14.39 -3.42 -9.50
CA ASN A 249 15.40 -2.60 -8.85
C ASN A 249 16.59 -3.43 -8.34
N GLU A 250 16.37 -4.67 -7.91
CA GLU A 250 17.39 -5.57 -7.36
C GLU A 250 18.13 -6.42 -8.43
N SER A 251 17.60 -6.49 -9.65
CA SER A 251 18.18 -7.32 -10.74
C SER A 251 19.25 -6.60 -11.57
N LYS A 252 19.77 -5.45 -11.12
CA LYS A 252 20.77 -4.65 -11.83
C LYS A 252 22.08 -4.61 -11.06
#